data_AF-A0A838Z7Q2-F1
#
_entry.id   AF-A0A838Z7Q2-F1
#
_cell.length_a   1.000
_cell.length_b   1.000
_cell.length_c   1.000
_cell.angle_alpha   90.00
_cell.angle_beta   90.00
_cell.angle_gamma   90.00
#
_symmetry.space_group_name_H-M   'P 1'
#
loop_
_entity.id
_entity.type
_entity.pdbx_description
1 polymer ?
#
loop_
_entity_poly.entity_id
_entity_poly.type
_entity_poly.pdbx_seq_one_letter_code
_entity_poly.pdbx_strand_id
1 'polypeptide(L)'
;MLKTLILIGFSSVAVAQGIREKVVGDWIKEDIRLKDGSPILDKTVRDIQLRYIFEKNGTSRVVYDGRAGDRPYQVNHDTLIVGGDTFYKIEEVSDIKMVLQQITADSSATALKIMFTPAHLYNVGFMPEKYRTKGGDTIYVFKPNYLEPFFIDADMNASHYISENFDFPEFRTGDFYTRFIITKNGEVKGIEILRTTNDRYNNKLIAAIKKSEGKWKPAMWEGKPVNVEVMMGFDFGWTEKQTERSASTSEQSEDEKLQESNEYLAEGKYYLTLKNYNEAIRNYTWSLDKNPLNIDAYYGRASAYAMKKDTKKMCEDLLHLKNLQQAKGTELWNKFCNK
;
A
#
# COMPACT_ATOMS: atom_id res chain seq x y z
N MET A 1 27.02 0.84 -59.48
CA MET A 1 26.95 1.38 -58.11
C MET A 1 26.04 0.48 -57.29
N LEU A 2 26.62 -0.42 -56.49
CA LEU A 2 25.89 -1.30 -55.59
C LEU A 2 25.82 -0.60 -54.23
N LYS A 3 24.64 -0.14 -53.79
CA LYS A 3 24.44 0.38 -52.44
C LYS A 3 24.07 -0.78 -51.53
N THR A 4 25.06 -1.29 -50.81
CA THR A 4 24.86 -2.24 -49.71
C THR A 4 24.16 -1.52 -48.57
N LEU A 5 22.88 -1.83 -48.36
CA LEU A 5 22.14 -1.38 -47.19
C LEU A 5 22.55 -2.29 -46.02
N ILE A 6 23.44 -1.79 -45.15
CA ILE A 6 23.78 -2.49 -43.90
C ILE A 6 22.61 -2.27 -42.95
N LEU A 7 21.74 -3.27 -42.83
CA LEU A 7 20.76 -3.35 -41.76
C LEU A 7 21.53 -3.65 -40.47
N ILE A 8 21.76 -2.63 -39.63
CA ILE A 8 22.26 -2.83 -38.28
C ILE A 8 21.09 -3.39 -37.47
N GLY A 9 21.01 -4.72 -37.40
CA GLY A 9 20.15 -5.40 -36.44
C GLY A 9 20.68 -5.15 -35.04
N PHE A 10 20.09 -4.20 -34.32
CA PHE A 10 20.26 -4.14 -32.87
C PHE A 10 19.67 -5.43 -32.28
N SER A 11 20.53 -6.31 -31.78
CA SER A 11 20.11 -7.52 -31.11
C SER A 11 19.24 -7.15 -29.91
N SER A 12 18.07 -7.76 -29.80
CA SER A 12 17.10 -7.57 -28.69
C SER A 12 17.71 -7.76 -27.29
N VAL A 13 18.82 -8.50 -27.21
CA VAL A 13 19.60 -8.73 -25.99
C VAL A 13 20.21 -7.44 -25.43
N ALA A 14 20.73 -6.54 -26.27
CA ALA A 14 21.37 -5.30 -25.81
C ALA A 14 20.36 -4.30 -25.20
N VAL A 15 19.14 -4.25 -25.76
CA VAL A 15 18.05 -3.42 -25.25
C VAL A 15 17.51 -3.96 -23.92
N ALA A 16 17.32 -5.28 -23.81
CA ALA A 16 16.89 -5.92 -22.57
C ALA A 16 17.91 -5.77 -21.43
N GLN A 17 19.21 -5.83 -21.75
CA GLN A 17 20.28 -5.62 -20.76
C GLN A 17 20.29 -4.19 -20.21
N GLY A 18 20.04 -3.19 -21.07
CA GLY A 18 19.95 -1.79 -20.65
C GLY A 18 18.75 -1.46 -19.75
N ILE A 19 17.59 -2.10 -19.96
CA ILE A 19 16.42 -1.91 -19.08
C ILE A 19 16.68 -2.51 -17.70
N ARG A 20 17.24 -3.73 -17.64
CA ARG A 20 17.57 -4.38 -16.37
C ARG A 20 18.50 -3.52 -15.51
N GLU A 21 19.52 -2.92 -16.12
CA GLU A 21 20.46 -2.05 -15.40
C GLU A 21 19.77 -0.81 -14.79
N LYS A 22 18.76 -0.27 -15.47
CA LYS A 22 17.97 0.87 -14.96
C LYS A 22 16.96 0.49 -13.87
N VAL A 23 16.51 -0.77 -13.83
CA VAL A 23 15.59 -1.26 -12.79
C VAL A 23 16.33 -1.48 -11.46
N VAL A 24 17.62 -1.85 -11.50
CA VAL A 24 18.44 -2.03 -10.30
C VAL A 24 18.44 -0.73 -9.48
N GLY A 25 18.02 -0.81 -8.22
CA GLY A 25 17.85 0.36 -7.38
C GLY A 25 16.79 0.17 -6.31
N ASP A 26 16.58 1.24 -5.56
CA ASP A 26 15.66 1.31 -4.43
C ASP A 26 14.52 2.26 -4.78
N TRP A 27 13.31 1.73 -4.84
CA TRP A 27 12.14 2.34 -5.46
C TRP A 27 10.99 2.39 -4.47
N ILE A 28 10.50 3.59 -4.15
CA ILE A 28 9.39 3.82 -3.23
C ILE A 28 8.16 4.21 -4.04
N LYS A 29 7.02 3.57 -3.78
CA LYS A 29 5.76 3.93 -4.43
C LYS A 29 5.41 5.37 -4.09
N GLU A 30 5.21 6.17 -5.13
CA GLU A 30 4.72 7.54 -5.04
C GLU A 30 3.20 7.58 -5.25
N ASP A 31 2.70 6.94 -6.31
CA ASP A 31 1.28 6.99 -6.68
C ASP A 31 0.82 5.66 -7.30
N ILE A 32 -0.48 5.39 -7.23
CA ILE A 32 -1.13 4.20 -7.79
C ILE A 32 -2.46 4.57 -8.44
N ARG A 33 -2.65 4.10 -9.67
CA ARG A 33 -3.79 4.45 -10.52
C ARG A 33 -4.35 3.22 -11.21
N LEU A 34 -5.57 3.35 -11.74
CA LEU A 34 -6.08 2.40 -12.71
C LEU A 34 -5.30 2.51 -14.03
N LYS A 35 -5.33 1.46 -14.84
CA LYS A 35 -4.69 1.40 -16.16
C LYS A 35 -5.08 2.55 -17.10
N ASP A 36 -6.32 3.03 -16.99
CA ASP A 36 -6.82 4.16 -17.78
C ASP A 36 -6.37 5.54 -17.24
N GLY A 37 -5.58 5.57 -16.16
CA GLY A 37 -5.07 6.77 -15.51
C GLY A 37 -5.98 7.34 -14.42
N SER A 38 -7.15 6.74 -14.17
CA SER A 38 -8.07 7.19 -13.12
C SER A 38 -7.44 7.02 -11.72
N PRO A 39 -7.65 7.98 -10.81
CA PRO A 39 -7.13 7.88 -9.45
C PRO A 39 -7.88 6.81 -8.66
N ILE A 40 -7.15 6.14 -7.76
CA ILE A 40 -7.72 5.23 -6.76
C ILE A 40 -8.05 6.04 -5.52
N LEU A 41 -9.34 6.09 -5.17
CA LEU A 41 -9.83 6.89 -4.03
C LEU A 41 -9.88 6.09 -2.72
N ASP A 42 -9.83 4.76 -2.81
CA ASP A 42 -9.73 3.90 -1.65
C ASP A 42 -8.38 4.12 -0.96
N LYS A 43 -8.43 4.66 0.26
CA LYS A 43 -7.23 4.97 1.05
C LYS A 43 -6.45 3.70 1.40
N THR A 44 -7.12 2.57 1.61
CA THR A 44 -6.46 1.30 1.98
C THR A 44 -5.53 0.81 0.87
N VAL A 45 -5.86 1.12 -0.38
CA VAL A 45 -5.03 0.83 -1.57
C VAL A 45 -4.07 1.97 -1.86
N ARG A 46 -4.52 3.23 -1.77
CA ARG A 46 -3.70 4.40 -2.13
C ARG A 46 -2.53 4.59 -1.16
N ASP A 47 -2.80 4.43 0.13
CA ASP A 47 -1.85 4.72 1.20
C ASP A 47 -0.99 3.50 1.54
N ILE A 48 -1.17 2.39 0.82
CA ILE A 48 -0.39 1.18 1.01
C ILE A 48 1.10 1.46 0.85
N GLN A 49 1.89 0.98 1.80
CA GLN A 49 3.33 1.05 1.66
C GLN A 49 3.79 -0.01 0.66
N LEU A 50 4.47 0.42 -0.40
CA LEU A 50 5.11 -0.47 -1.36
C LEU A 50 6.49 0.07 -1.72
N ARG A 51 7.52 -0.75 -1.55
CA ARG A 51 8.89 -0.44 -1.95
C ARG A 51 9.57 -1.67 -2.51
N TYR A 52 10.32 -1.49 -3.59
CA TYR A 52 11.12 -2.52 -4.20
C TYR A 52 12.60 -2.14 -4.15
N ILE A 53 13.45 -3.07 -3.72
CA ILE A 53 14.91 -2.93 -3.79
C ILE A 53 15.43 -4.02 -4.71
N PHE A 54 15.82 -3.68 -5.93
CA PHE A 54 16.31 -4.61 -6.94
C PHE A 54 17.84 -4.66 -6.95
N GLU A 55 18.39 -5.83 -6.63
CA GLU A 55 19.83 -6.08 -6.56
C GLU A 55 20.37 -6.65 -7.88
N LYS A 56 21.62 -6.31 -8.24
CA LYS A 56 22.26 -6.78 -9.49
C LYS A 56 22.25 -8.31 -9.65
N ASN A 57 22.27 -9.04 -8.53
CA ASN A 57 22.28 -10.51 -8.50
C ASN A 57 20.92 -11.15 -8.84
N GLY A 58 19.87 -10.37 -9.14
CA GLY A 58 18.53 -10.90 -9.44
C GLY A 58 17.67 -11.14 -8.21
N THR A 59 18.05 -10.63 -7.04
CA THR A 59 17.23 -10.62 -5.82
C THR A 59 16.50 -9.29 -5.70
N SER A 60 15.21 -9.32 -5.41
CA SER A 60 14.43 -8.15 -5.05
C SER A 60 14.00 -8.27 -3.59
N ARG A 61 14.16 -7.21 -2.80
CA ARG A 61 13.43 -7.06 -1.55
C ARG A 61 12.13 -6.32 -1.81
N VAL A 62 11.02 -6.94 -1.41
CA VAL A 62 9.69 -6.35 -1.47
C VAL A 62 9.32 -5.92 -0.06
N VAL A 63 9.03 -4.63 0.11
CA VAL A 63 8.44 -4.10 1.34
C VAL A 63 6.97 -3.78 1.04
N TYR A 64 6.08 -4.39 1.79
CA TYR A 64 4.64 -4.25 1.66
C TYR A 64 4.02 -4.11 3.05
N ASP A 65 3.49 -2.93 3.35
CA ASP A 65 2.80 -2.64 4.62
C ASP A 65 3.58 -3.11 5.87
N GLY A 66 4.84 -2.65 5.99
CA GLY A 66 5.75 -3.00 7.09
C GLY A 66 6.32 -4.43 7.06
N ARG A 67 5.91 -5.29 6.12
CA ARG A 67 6.51 -6.61 5.89
C ARG A 67 7.62 -6.50 4.85
N ALA A 68 8.73 -7.20 5.05
CA ALA A 68 9.80 -7.22 4.08
C ALA A 68 10.29 -8.65 3.79
N GLY A 69 10.39 -8.99 2.51
CA GLY A 69 10.85 -10.32 2.09
C GLY A 69 11.69 -10.26 0.81
N ASP A 70 12.68 -11.14 0.75
CA ASP A 70 13.52 -11.28 -0.44
C ASP A 70 12.88 -12.32 -1.39
N ARG A 71 12.79 -11.96 -2.67
CA ARG A 71 12.20 -12.75 -3.76
C ARG A 71 13.11 -12.67 -4.99
N PRO A 72 13.19 -13.70 -5.85
CA PRO A 72 13.89 -13.56 -7.13
C PRO A 72 13.12 -12.59 -8.04
N TYR A 73 13.83 -11.89 -8.91
CA TYR A 73 13.23 -11.11 -9.99
C TYR A 73 13.95 -11.30 -11.32
N GLN A 74 13.23 -11.09 -12.41
CA GLN A 74 13.75 -11.16 -13.77
C GLN A 74 13.19 -10.00 -14.60
N VAL A 75 13.98 -9.52 -15.55
CA VAL A 75 13.56 -8.53 -16.55
C VAL A 75 13.75 -9.13 -17.93
N ASN A 76 12.64 -9.33 -18.63
CA ASN A 76 12.58 -9.89 -19.98
C ASN A 76 11.97 -8.84 -20.91
N HIS A 77 12.79 -8.19 -21.72
CA HIS A 77 12.39 -7.02 -22.53
C HIS A 77 11.77 -5.91 -21.66
N ASP A 78 10.48 -5.63 -21.84
CA ASP A 78 9.70 -4.66 -21.08
C ASP A 78 8.87 -5.33 -19.96
N THR A 79 9.11 -6.60 -19.65
CA THR A 79 8.39 -7.34 -18.61
C THR A 79 9.27 -7.54 -17.37
N LEU A 80 8.82 -7.05 -16.23
CA LEU A 80 9.39 -7.31 -14.91
C LEU A 80 8.59 -8.42 -14.23
N ILE A 81 9.28 -9.46 -13.77
CA ILE A 81 8.69 -10.58 -13.03
C ILE A 81 9.32 -10.58 -11.64
N VAL A 82 8.48 -10.51 -10.60
CA VAL A 82 8.91 -10.56 -9.19
C VAL A 82 8.27 -11.80 -8.55
N GLY A 83 9.06 -12.60 -7.82
CA GLY A 83 8.56 -13.79 -7.12
C GLY A 83 8.17 -14.97 -8.03
N GLY A 84 8.03 -14.76 -9.34
CA GLY A 84 7.54 -15.74 -10.30
C GLY A 84 6.01 -15.73 -10.50
N ASP A 85 5.30 -14.93 -9.70
CA ASP A 85 3.84 -14.82 -9.66
C ASP A 85 3.35 -13.38 -9.94
N THR A 86 4.22 -12.38 -9.81
CA THR A 86 3.89 -10.98 -9.99
C THR A 86 4.50 -10.46 -11.28
N PHE A 87 3.66 -10.02 -12.21
CA PHE A 87 4.05 -9.61 -13.55
C PHE A 87 3.71 -8.14 -13.80
N TYR A 88 4.69 -7.39 -14.28
CA TYR A 88 4.53 -5.99 -14.66
C TYR A 88 5.05 -5.76 -16.07
N LYS A 89 4.35 -4.91 -16.82
CA LYS A 89 4.93 -4.21 -17.96
C LYS A 89 5.62 -2.94 -17.45
N ILE A 90 6.89 -2.77 -17.78
CA ILE A 90 7.66 -1.56 -17.56
C ILE A 90 7.26 -0.56 -18.64
N GLU A 91 6.41 0.42 -18.30
CA GLU A 91 6.05 1.49 -19.23
C GLU A 91 7.17 2.53 -19.34
N GLU A 92 7.88 2.77 -18.23
CA GLU A 92 8.98 3.72 -18.16
C GLU A 92 9.95 3.34 -17.06
N VAL A 93 11.26 3.53 -17.31
CA VAL A 93 12.29 3.48 -16.28
C VAL A 93 13.42 4.46 -16.63
N SER A 94 13.78 5.30 -15.67
CA SER A 94 14.77 6.37 -15.77
C SER A 94 15.42 6.62 -14.40
N ASP A 95 16.41 7.50 -14.33
CA ASP A 95 17.09 7.80 -13.06
C ASP A 95 16.20 8.53 -12.04
N ILE A 96 15.00 8.99 -12.43
CA ILE A 96 14.10 9.77 -11.57
C ILE A 96 12.74 9.11 -11.31
N LYS A 97 12.34 8.13 -12.14
CA LYS A 97 11.03 7.47 -12.02
C LYS A 97 10.99 6.11 -12.71
N MET A 98 10.11 5.25 -12.19
CA MET A 98 9.74 3.97 -12.80
C MET A 98 8.21 3.84 -12.78
N VAL A 99 7.64 3.43 -13.91
CA VAL A 99 6.19 3.21 -14.06
C VAL A 99 5.95 1.77 -14.45
N LEU A 100 5.24 1.05 -13.58
CA LEU A 100 4.90 -0.35 -13.75
C LEU A 100 3.40 -0.49 -13.96
N GLN A 101 2.98 -1.15 -15.04
CA GLN A 101 1.60 -1.56 -15.23
C GLN A 101 1.46 -3.05 -14.89
N GLN A 102 0.60 -3.40 -13.94
CA GLN A 102 0.32 -4.77 -13.57
C GLN A 102 -0.24 -5.55 -14.78
N ILE A 103 0.22 -6.79 -14.93
CA ILE A 103 -0.30 -7.76 -15.89
C ILE A 103 -1.14 -8.75 -15.10
N THR A 104 -2.46 -8.74 -15.33
CA THR A 104 -3.43 -9.64 -14.71
C THR A 104 -3.94 -10.66 -15.74
N ALA A 105 -4.39 -11.83 -15.27
CA ALA A 105 -4.87 -12.90 -16.14
C ALA A 105 -6.18 -12.52 -16.87
N ASP A 106 -6.98 -11.66 -16.26
CA ASP A 106 -8.12 -10.99 -16.86
C ASP A 106 -7.70 -9.66 -17.47
N SER A 107 -8.16 -9.35 -18.69
CA SER A 107 -7.96 -8.06 -19.35
C SER A 107 -8.80 -6.94 -18.72
N SER A 108 -9.00 -7.00 -17.41
CA SER A 108 -9.94 -6.18 -16.66
C SER A 108 -9.46 -4.73 -16.52
N ALA A 109 -10.43 -3.84 -16.32
CA ALA A 109 -10.20 -2.42 -16.07
C ALA A 109 -9.54 -2.14 -14.70
N THR A 110 -9.29 -3.17 -13.90
CA THR A 110 -8.73 -3.07 -12.54
C THR A 110 -7.20 -3.21 -12.50
N ALA A 111 -6.55 -3.50 -13.64
CA ALA A 111 -5.09 -3.52 -13.70
C ALA A 111 -4.51 -2.18 -13.23
N LEU A 112 -3.49 -2.25 -12.37
CA LEU A 112 -2.94 -1.09 -11.69
C LEU A 112 -1.73 -0.52 -12.43
N LYS A 113 -1.58 0.80 -12.44
CA LYS A 113 -0.37 1.52 -12.79
C LYS A 113 0.25 2.08 -11.53
N ILE A 114 1.48 1.68 -11.24
CA ILE A 114 2.21 2.03 -10.03
C ILE A 114 3.42 2.88 -10.44
N MET A 115 3.51 4.06 -9.85
CA MET A 115 4.59 5.01 -10.07
C MET A 115 5.53 4.99 -8.88
N PHE A 116 6.81 4.87 -9.17
CA PHE A 116 7.87 4.80 -8.17
C PHE A 116 8.88 5.92 -8.37
N THR A 117 9.34 6.45 -7.24
CA THR A 117 10.44 7.41 -7.17
C THR A 117 11.64 6.71 -6.53
N PRO A 118 12.87 6.89 -7.04
CA PRO A 118 14.07 6.37 -6.40
C PRO A 118 14.17 6.89 -4.96
N ALA A 119 14.52 6.03 -4.01
CA ALA A 119 14.53 6.37 -2.58
C ALA A 119 15.40 7.60 -2.26
N HIS A 120 16.52 7.78 -2.97
CA HIS A 120 17.40 8.93 -2.79
C HIS A 120 16.78 10.27 -3.24
N LEU A 121 15.82 10.25 -4.17
CA LEU A 121 15.05 11.42 -4.61
C LEU A 121 13.80 11.63 -3.76
N TYR A 122 13.14 10.54 -3.33
CA TYR A 122 12.00 10.58 -2.42
C TYR A 122 12.35 11.27 -1.09
N ASN A 123 13.60 11.14 -0.66
CA ASN A 123 14.11 11.70 0.59
C ASN A 123 14.69 13.12 0.44
N VAL A 124 14.60 13.75 -0.73
CA VAL A 124 15.16 15.10 -0.93
C VAL A 124 14.43 16.11 -0.04
N GLY A 125 15.21 16.88 0.71
CA GLY A 125 14.68 17.87 1.66
C GLY A 125 14.20 17.27 3.00
N PHE A 126 14.17 15.95 3.14
CA PHE A 126 13.88 15.32 4.43
C PHE A 126 15.08 15.50 5.38
N MET A 127 14.82 16.11 6.53
CA MET A 127 15.78 16.21 7.62
C MET A 127 15.30 15.34 8.78
N PRO A 128 16.03 14.27 9.11
CA PRO A 128 15.54 13.35 10.12
C PRO A 128 15.70 13.91 11.53
N GLU A 129 14.68 13.66 12.35
CA GLU A 129 14.79 13.87 13.80
C GLU A 129 15.80 12.89 14.38
N LYS A 130 16.66 13.41 15.27
CA LYS A 130 17.68 12.61 15.93
C LYS A 130 18.03 13.18 17.29
N TYR A 131 18.51 12.31 18.17
CA TYR A 131 19.06 12.70 19.46
C TYR A 131 20.35 11.91 19.74
N ARG A 132 21.10 12.33 20.76
CA ARG A 132 22.29 11.62 21.23
C ARG A 132 22.02 10.94 22.56
N THR A 133 22.45 9.70 22.70
CA THR A 133 22.42 8.99 23.99
C THR A 133 23.52 9.52 24.91
N LYS A 134 23.43 9.19 26.21
CA LYS A 134 24.51 9.47 27.18
C LYS A 134 25.85 8.83 26.78
N GLY A 135 25.81 7.72 26.05
CA GLY A 135 27.00 7.04 25.51
C GLY A 135 27.57 7.68 24.24
N GLY A 136 26.95 8.74 23.72
CA GLY A 136 27.41 9.48 22.54
C GLY A 136 26.85 8.96 21.20
N ASP A 137 26.11 7.85 21.20
CA ASP A 137 25.48 7.31 20.00
C ASP A 137 24.40 8.25 19.46
N THR A 138 24.36 8.40 18.13
CA THR A 138 23.26 9.10 17.45
C THR A 138 22.13 8.12 17.17
N ILE A 139 20.93 8.47 17.58
CA ILE A 139 19.69 7.72 17.36
C ILE A 139 18.78 8.57 16.50
N TYR A 140 18.31 8.01 15.40
CA TYR A 140 17.31 8.63 14.55
C TYR A 140 15.92 8.17 14.95
N VAL A 141 14.91 9.00 14.73
CA VAL A 141 13.51 8.64 14.96
C VAL A 141 12.97 7.92 13.73
N PHE A 142 12.27 6.81 13.94
CA PHE A 142 11.62 6.06 12.88
C PHE A 142 10.68 6.96 12.06
N LYS A 143 10.78 6.85 10.73
CA LYS A 143 9.86 7.50 9.82
C LYS A 143 9.56 6.53 8.65
N PRO A 144 8.29 6.12 8.45
CA PRO A 144 7.92 5.20 7.36
C PRO A 144 8.44 5.69 6.01
N ASN A 145 8.95 4.79 5.17
CA ASN A 145 9.59 5.08 3.87
C ASN A 145 10.93 5.86 3.91
N TYR A 146 11.19 6.68 4.93
CA TYR A 146 12.40 7.51 5.01
C TYR A 146 13.51 6.86 5.84
N LEU A 147 13.19 6.48 7.08
CA LEU A 147 14.12 5.91 8.06
C LEU A 147 13.45 4.75 8.77
N GLU A 148 13.47 3.63 8.07
CA GLU A 148 12.77 2.44 8.46
C GLU A 148 13.71 1.24 8.46
N PRO A 149 13.90 0.57 9.60
CA PRO A 149 14.52 -0.75 9.62
C PRO A 149 13.53 -1.78 9.08
N PHE A 150 14.02 -2.74 8.30
CA PHE A 150 13.15 -3.76 7.73
C PHE A 150 13.08 -4.98 8.65
N PHE A 151 11.86 -5.41 8.96
CA PHE A 151 11.63 -6.68 9.62
C PHE A 151 11.49 -7.78 8.57
N ILE A 152 12.44 -8.72 8.56
CA ILE A 152 12.51 -9.78 7.55
C ILE A 152 11.77 -11.02 8.06
N ASP A 153 10.60 -11.25 7.49
CA ASP A 153 9.77 -12.42 7.74
C ASP A 153 8.89 -12.71 6.51
N ALA A 154 8.55 -13.98 6.28
CA ALA A 154 7.78 -14.38 5.12
C ALA A 154 6.29 -14.03 5.25
N ASP A 155 5.76 -14.06 6.47
CA ASP A 155 4.32 -14.04 6.73
C ASP A 155 3.90 -12.87 7.63
N MET A 156 4.77 -12.46 8.58
CA MET A 156 4.42 -11.51 9.64
C MET A 156 5.13 -10.16 9.49
N ASN A 157 4.46 -9.08 9.88
CA ASN A 157 5.18 -7.84 10.22
C ASN A 157 5.72 -7.92 11.65
N ALA A 158 6.52 -6.95 12.06
CA ALA A 158 7.17 -6.96 13.37
C ALA A 158 6.17 -6.97 14.54
N SER A 159 5.09 -6.17 14.46
CA SER A 159 4.09 -6.09 15.54
C SER A 159 3.34 -7.40 15.71
N HIS A 160 2.96 -8.06 14.60
CA HIS A 160 2.34 -9.38 14.63
C HIS A 160 3.30 -10.43 15.21
N TYR A 161 4.53 -10.51 14.72
CA TYR A 161 5.53 -11.45 15.23
C TYR A 161 5.76 -11.31 16.74
N ILE A 162 5.88 -10.06 17.23
CA ILE A 162 6.07 -9.78 18.66
C ILE A 162 4.82 -10.18 19.45
N SER A 163 3.62 -9.93 18.92
CA SER A 163 2.36 -10.30 19.57
C SER A 163 2.21 -11.82 19.73
N GLU A 164 2.51 -12.59 18.68
CA GLU A 164 2.52 -14.07 18.75
C GLU A 164 3.54 -14.62 19.75
N ASN A 165 4.64 -13.89 19.94
CA ASN A 165 5.68 -14.26 20.91
C ASN A 165 5.44 -13.69 22.31
N PHE A 166 4.43 -12.84 22.47
CA PHE A 166 4.04 -12.23 23.72
C PHE A 166 2.98 -13.10 24.38
N ASP A 167 3.41 -13.88 25.38
CA ASP A 167 2.56 -14.77 26.20
C ASP A 167 1.63 -13.97 27.13
N PHE A 168 0.72 -13.22 26.51
CA PHE A 168 -0.34 -12.43 27.11
C PHE A 168 -1.66 -13.23 27.03
N PRO A 169 -2.38 -13.40 28.14
CA PRO A 169 -3.56 -14.27 28.14
C PRO A 169 -4.72 -13.66 27.34
N GLU A 170 -5.28 -14.44 26.40
CA GLU A 170 -6.38 -14.02 25.50
C GLU A 170 -7.61 -13.48 26.24
N PHE A 171 -7.92 -14.01 27.43
CA PHE A 171 -9.07 -13.58 28.24
C PHE A 171 -8.86 -12.24 28.97
N ARG A 172 -7.67 -11.64 28.87
CA ARG A 172 -7.37 -10.35 29.50
C ARG A 172 -7.33 -9.26 28.43
N THR A 173 -7.72 -8.06 28.85
CA THR A 173 -7.50 -6.85 28.06
C THR A 173 -6.22 -6.17 28.49
N GLY A 174 -5.44 -5.65 27.55
CA GLY A 174 -4.21 -4.91 27.86
C GLY A 174 -3.78 -3.98 26.74
N ASP A 175 -3.19 -2.85 27.10
CA ASP A 175 -2.58 -1.92 26.17
C ASP A 175 -1.14 -1.66 26.62
N PHE A 176 -0.20 -1.79 25.70
CA PHE A 176 1.23 -1.64 25.93
C PHE A 176 1.82 -0.74 24.85
N TYR A 177 2.59 0.25 25.26
CA TYR A 177 3.32 1.13 24.35
C TYR A 177 4.79 1.05 24.69
N THR A 178 5.60 0.70 23.70
CA THR A 178 7.03 0.42 23.88
C THR A 178 7.88 1.29 23.00
N ARG A 179 9.12 1.48 23.40
CA ARG A 179 10.20 1.96 22.53
C ARG A 179 11.40 1.03 22.62
N PHE A 180 12.12 0.90 21.52
CA PHE A 180 13.40 0.19 21.46
C PHE A 180 14.22 0.70 20.28
N ILE A 181 15.51 0.40 20.29
CA ILE A 181 16.44 0.82 19.25
C ILE A 181 16.80 -0.39 18.39
N ILE A 182 16.57 -0.25 17.09
CA ILE A 182 17.21 -1.11 16.08
C ILE A 182 18.55 -0.48 15.73
N THR A 183 19.64 -1.17 16.05
CA THR A 183 20.99 -0.64 15.82
C THR A 183 21.36 -0.68 14.34
N LYS A 184 22.44 0.02 13.99
CA LYS A 184 23.09 -0.08 12.66
C LYS A 184 23.56 -1.49 12.29
N ASN A 185 23.54 -2.44 13.23
CA ASN A 185 23.85 -3.86 13.01
C ASN A 185 22.60 -4.75 12.96
N GLY A 186 21.39 -4.20 13.14
CA GLY A 186 20.15 -4.98 13.23
C GLY A 186 19.89 -5.61 14.61
N GLU A 187 20.61 -5.18 15.65
CA GLU A 187 20.40 -5.63 17.03
C GLU A 187 19.25 -4.85 17.68
N VAL A 188 18.59 -5.45 18.67
CA VAL A 188 17.55 -4.81 19.48
C VAL A 188 18.14 -4.40 20.83
N LYS A 189 18.14 -3.09 21.12
CA LYS A 189 18.67 -2.50 22.37
C LYS A 189 17.69 -1.51 22.99
N GLY A 190 17.91 -1.18 24.26
CA GLY A 190 17.19 -0.09 24.94
C GLY A 190 15.68 -0.27 24.96
N ILE A 191 15.21 -1.50 25.18
CA ILE A 191 13.77 -1.80 25.24
C ILE A 191 13.19 -1.18 26.51
N GLU A 192 12.19 -0.32 26.33
CA GLU A 192 11.48 0.34 27.42
C GLU A 192 9.97 0.29 27.21
N ILE A 193 9.24 0.08 28.29
CA ILE A 193 7.78 0.15 28.31
C ILE A 193 7.41 1.58 28.74
N LEU A 194 6.87 2.37 27.81
CA LEU A 194 6.49 3.76 28.04
C LEU A 194 5.13 3.88 28.74
N ARG A 195 4.20 2.99 28.38
CA ARG A 195 2.85 2.94 28.93
C ARG A 195 2.38 1.49 28.95
N THR A 196 1.65 1.12 29.99
CA THR A 196 1.09 -0.22 30.12
C THR A 196 -0.11 -0.18 31.05
N THR A 197 -1.09 -1.02 30.77
CA THR A 197 -2.22 -1.25 31.67
C THR A 197 -1.99 -2.42 32.63
N ASN A 198 -0.89 -3.18 32.46
CA ASN A 198 -0.66 -4.40 33.23
C ASN A 198 0.84 -4.73 33.39
N ASP A 199 1.48 -4.11 34.39
CA ASP A 199 2.93 -4.16 34.60
C ASP A 199 3.53 -5.57 34.75
N ARG A 200 2.74 -6.53 35.27
CA ARG A 200 3.21 -7.90 35.48
C ARG A 200 3.63 -8.61 34.19
N TYR A 201 3.22 -8.10 33.03
CA TYR A 201 3.54 -8.68 31.72
C TYR A 201 4.69 -7.95 31.01
N ASN A 202 5.21 -6.84 31.56
CA ASN A 202 6.25 -6.02 30.92
C ASN A 202 7.50 -6.86 30.57
N ASN A 203 7.96 -7.71 31.49
CA ASN A 203 9.14 -8.56 31.23
C ASN A 203 8.90 -9.59 30.12
N LYS A 204 7.68 -10.11 29.98
CA LYS A 204 7.33 -11.02 28.89
C LYS A 204 7.31 -10.27 27.54
N LEU A 205 6.78 -9.05 27.51
CA LEU A 205 6.79 -8.22 26.32
C LEU A 205 8.21 -7.84 25.90
N ILE A 206 9.07 -7.47 26.87
CA ILE A 206 10.49 -7.22 26.61
C ILE A 206 11.18 -8.46 26.02
N ALA A 207 10.90 -9.65 26.56
CA ALA A 207 11.43 -10.90 26.03
C ALA A 207 10.92 -11.18 24.60
N ALA A 208 9.64 -10.93 24.32
CA ALA A 208 9.05 -11.07 22.99
C ALA A 208 9.69 -10.12 21.96
N ILE A 209 9.88 -8.84 22.34
CA ILE A 209 10.60 -7.85 21.52
C ILE A 209 12.04 -8.33 21.28
N LYS A 210 12.73 -8.86 22.29
CA LYS A 210 14.11 -9.35 22.12
C LYS A 210 14.21 -10.54 21.18
N LYS A 211 13.20 -11.42 21.13
CA LYS A 211 13.14 -12.54 20.15
C LYS A 211 13.09 -12.07 18.70
N SER A 212 12.68 -10.83 18.45
CA SER A 212 12.69 -10.24 17.10
C SER A 212 14.12 -9.94 16.58
N GLU A 213 15.14 -9.98 17.45
CA GLU A 213 16.53 -9.79 17.07
C GLU A 213 16.99 -10.79 16.01
N GLY A 214 17.82 -10.32 15.07
CA GLY A 214 18.29 -11.13 13.93
C GLY A 214 17.35 -11.13 12.73
N LYS A 215 16.08 -10.75 12.89
CA LYS A 215 15.15 -10.50 11.78
C LYS A 215 15.22 -9.07 11.25
N TRP A 216 15.85 -8.17 12.00
CA TRP A 216 15.96 -6.76 11.60
C TRP A 216 17.13 -6.50 10.66
N LYS A 217 16.85 -5.79 9.56
CA LYS A 217 17.86 -5.07 8.78
C LYS A 217 17.84 -3.60 9.21
N PRO A 218 19.02 -2.97 9.40
CA PRO A 218 19.09 -1.59 9.84
C PRO A 218 18.49 -0.64 8.80
N ALA A 219 17.99 0.50 9.26
CA ALA A 219 17.64 1.60 8.38
C ALA A 219 18.90 2.22 7.76
N MET A 220 18.74 2.81 6.58
CA MET A 220 19.82 3.47 5.85
C MET A 220 19.60 4.98 5.80
N TRP A 221 20.63 5.74 6.16
CA TRP A 221 20.67 7.19 5.98
C TRP A 221 21.96 7.57 5.24
N GLU A 222 21.84 8.34 4.15
CA GLU A 222 22.99 8.74 3.31
C GLU A 222 23.89 7.55 2.92
N GLY A 223 23.27 6.41 2.59
CA GLY A 223 23.96 5.18 2.20
C GLY A 223 24.66 4.45 3.34
N LYS A 224 24.46 4.85 4.60
CA LYS A 224 25.06 4.21 5.78
C LYS A 224 23.99 3.63 6.71
N PRO A 225 24.23 2.47 7.34
CA PRO A 225 23.31 1.96 8.34
C PRO A 225 23.34 2.84 9.59
N VAL A 226 22.16 3.11 10.16
CA VAL A 226 21.99 3.98 11.33
C VAL A 226 21.18 3.31 12.43
N ASN A 227 21.34 3.79 13.67
CA ASN A 227 20.49 3.38 14.78
C ASN A 227 19.15 4.13 14.69
N VAL A 228 18.04 3.40 14.81
CA VAL A 228 16.68 3.96 14.75
C VAL A 228 15.91 3.57 16.00
N GLU A 229 15.29 4.56 16.66
CA GLU A 229 14.28 4.34 17.68
C GLU A 229 12.95 4.00 17.02
N VAL A 230 12.38 2.86 17.40
CA VAL A 230 11.10 2.35 16.96
C VAL A 230 10.15 2.37 18.15
N MET A 231 8.93 2.87 17.94
CA MET A 231 7.85 2.83 18.91
C MET A 231 6.75 1.91 18.43
N MET A 232 6.25 1.03 19.29
CA MET A 232 5.17 0.09 18.95
C MET A 232 4.11 0.06 20.04
N GLY A 233 2.85 0.13 19.60
CA GLY A 233 1.68 -0.13 20.42
C GLY A 233 1.17 -1.56 20.23
N PHE A 234 0.71 -2.16 21.31
CA PHE A 234 0.09 -3.48 21.32
C PHE A 234 -1.22 -3.38 22.10
N ASP A 235 -2.33 -3.34 21.38
CA ASP A 235 -3.68 -3.30 21.93
C ASP A 235 -4.31 -4.69 21.87
N PHE A 236 -4.52 -5.28 23.05
CA PHE A 236 -5.18 -6.56 23.26
C PHE A 236 -6.57 -6.30 23.82
N GLY A 237 -7.48 -5.78 22.98
CA GLY A 237 -8.90 -5.56 23.33
C GLY A 237 -9.16 -4.47 24.39
N TRP A 238 -8.19 -3.59 24.67
CA TRP A 238 -8.38 -2.50 25.61
C TRP A 238 -9.24 -1.38 25.01
N THR A 239 -8.98 -0.99 23.75
CA THR A 239 -9.75 0.09 23.11
C THR A 239 -11.21 -0.30 22.93
N GLU A 240 -11.49 -1.50 22.44
CA GLU A 240 -12.85 -2.03 22.31
C GLU A 240 -13.63 -1.97 23.62
N LYS A 241 -13.02 -2.41 24.73
CA LYS A 241 -13.61 -2.31 26.07
C LYS A 241 -13.89 -0.87 26.51
N GLN A 242 -13.08 0.11 26.09
CA GLN A 242 -13.35 1.52 26.35
C GLN A 242 -14.50 2.04 25.47
N THR A 243 -14.55 1.62 24.21
CA THR A 243 -15.63 1.94 23.28
C THR A 243 -16.97 1.40 23.78
N GLU A 244 -17.03 0.14 24.24
CA GLU A 244 -18.21 -0.46 24.86
C GLU A 244 -18.68 0.33 26.10
N ARG A 245 -17.74 0.80 26.93
CA ARG A 245 -18.04 1.63 28.11
C ARG A 245 -18.54 3.03 27.76
N SER A 246 -18.22 3.52 26.58
CA SER A 246 -18.59 4.85 26.07
C SER A 246 -19.72 4.81 25.03
N ALA A 247 -20.35 3.64 24.84
CA ALA A 247 -21.38 3.34 23.85
C ALA A 247 -22.72 4.09 24.02
N SER A 248 -22.80 5.14 24.86
CA SER A 248 -23.91 6.10 24.78
C SER A 248 -23.75 7.13 23.64
N THR A 249 -22.62 7.16 22.92
CA THR A 249 -22.36 8.20 21.89
C THR A 249 -21.36 7.81 20.76
N SER A 250 -21.14 6.53 20.42
CA SER A 250 -20.11 6.18 19.42
C SER A 250 -20.57 6.37 17.96
N GLU A 251 -19.86 7.22 17.21
CA GLU A 251 -19.90 7.26 15.74
C GLU A 251 -19.31 5.94 15.18
N GLN A 252 -19.94 5.35 14.15
CA GLN A 252 -19.43 4.17 13.43
C GLN A 252 -18.01 4.42 12.90
N SER A 253 -17.13 3.41 12.98
CA SER A 253 -15.75 3.53 12.51
C SER A 253 -15.69 3.71 10.98
N GLU A 254 -14.57 4.24 10.46
CA GLU A 254 -14.39 4.40 9.01
C GLU A 254 -14.41 3.04 8.30
N ASP A 255 -13.78 2.02 8.90
CA ASP A 255 -13.72 0.66 8.33
C ASP A 255 -15.10 -0.01 8.26
N GLU A 256 -15.93 0.14 9.31
CA GLU A 256 -17.32 -0.35 9.32
C GLU A 256 -18.14 0.30 8.21
N LYS A 257 -18.03 1.62 8.03
CA LYS A 257 -18.73 2.33 6.95
C LYS A 257 -18.28 1.84 5.57
N LEU A 258 -16.98 1.60 5.38
CA LEU A 258 -16.46 1.07 4.13
C LEU A 258 -16.97 -0.34 3.85
N GLN A 259 -17.03 -1.20 4.87
CA GLN A 259 -17.59 -2.54 4.75
C GLN A 259 -19.08 -2.50 4.38
N GLU A 260 -19.90 -1.77 5.12
CA GLU A 260 -21.34 -1.61 4.82
C GLU A 260 -21.55 -1.05 3.40
N SER A 261 -20.74 -0.08 3.00
CA SER A 261 -20.76 0.45 1.62
C SER A 261 -20.57 -0.67 0.59
N ASN A 262 -19.61 -1.58 0.82
CA ASN A 262 -19.27 -2.66 -0.10
C ASN A 262 -20.35 -3.75 -0.12
N GLU A 263 -20.99 -4.02 1.01
CA GLU A 263 -22.14 -4.93 1.09
C GLU A 263 -23.32 -4.41 0.25
N TYR A 264 -23.70 -3.13 0.45
CA TYR A 264 -24.73 -2.50 -0.38
C TYR A 264 -24.34 -2.44 -1.86
N LEU A 265 -23.06 -2.23 -2.18
CA LEU A 265 -22.59 -2.28 -3.57
C LEU A 265 -22.83 -3.66 -4.20
N ALA A 266 -22.51 -4.73 -3.47
CA ALA A 266 -22.70 -6.10 -3.93
C ALA A 266 -24.19 -6.42 -4.17
N GLU A 267 -25.06 -6.02 -3.25
CA GLU A 267 -26.51 -6.13 -3.42
C GLU A 267 -27.02 -5.33 -4.63
N GLY A 268 -26.51 -4.10 -4.82
CA GLY A 268 -26.83 -3.29 -5.99
C GLY A 268 -26.47 -3.98 -7.30
N LYS A 269 -25.27 -4.57 -7.39
CA LYS A 269 -24.81 -5.36 -8.54
C LYS A 269 -25.70 -6.60 -8.78
N TYR A 270 -26.12 -7.27 -7.71
CA TYR A 270 -27.04 -8.41 -7.79
C TYR A 270 -28.40 -8.01 -8.38
N TYR A 271 -29.07 -6.99 -7.82
CA TYR A 271 -30.36 -6.52 -8.31
C TYR A 271 -30.28 -5.95 -9.73
N LEU A 272 -29.17 -5.32 -10.11
CA LEU A 272 -28.94 -4.85 -11.47
C LEU A 272 -28.93 -6.03 -12.46
N THR A 273 -28.32 -7.16 -12.08
CA THR A 273 -28.28 -8.39 -12.88
C THR A 273 -29.66 -9.01 -13.04
N LEU A 274 -30.49 -8.95 -11.99
CA LEU A 274 -31.91 -9.31 -12.05
C LEU A 274 -32.77 -8.31 -12.82
N LYS A 275 -32.19 -7.23 -13.35
CA LYS A 275 -32.89 -6.10 -13.99
C LYS A 275 -33.90 -5.41 -13.06
N ASN A 276 -33.78 -5.62 -11.75
CA ASN A 276 -34.56 -4.91 -10.76
C ASN A 276 -33.90 -3.56 -10.47
N TYR A 277 -34.08 -2.62 -11.39
CA TYR A 277 -33.36 -1.35 -11.38
C TYR A 277 -33.67 -0.47 -10.17
N ASN A 278 -34.90 -0.54 -9.63
CA ASN A 278 -35.27 0.23 -8.44
C ASN A 278 -34.47 -0.23 -7.21
N GLU A 279 -34.41 -1.54 -7.01
CA GLU A 279 -33.63 -2.13 -5.92
C GLU A 279 -32.13 -1.92 -6.10
N ALA A 280 -31.63 -1.99 -7.34
CA ALA A 280 -30.25 -1.66 -7.65
C ALA A 280 -29.91 -0.21 -7.27
N ILE A 281 -30.75 0.76 -7.69
CA ILE A 281 -30.56 2.19 -7.38
C ILE A 281 -30.58 2.43 -5.87
N ARG A 282 -31.51 1.80 -5.15
CA ARG A 282 -31.62 1.93 -3.70
C ARG A 282 -30.35 1.48 -3.00
N ASN A 283 -29.87 0.29 -3.34
CA ASN A 283 -28.65 -0.26 -2.77
C ASN A 283 -27.40 0.54 -3.13
N TYR A 284 -27.25 0.98 -4.38
CA TYR A 284 -26.14 1.89 -4.73
C TYR A 284 -26.22 3.23 -3.99
N THR A 285 -27.42 3.72 -3.67
CA THR A 285 -27.59 4.94 -2.88
C THR A 285 -27.14 4.72 -1.44
N TRP A 286 -27.55 3.63 -0.79
CA TRP A 286 -27.07 3.28 0.54
C TRP A 286 -25.55 3.06 0.57
N SER A 287 -24.98 2.47 -0.48
CA SER A 287 -23.53 2.35 -0.64
C SER A 287 -22.84 3.73 -0.63
N LEU A 288 -23.37 4.69 -1.40
CA LEU A 288 -22.84 6.04 -1.48
C LEU A 288 -23.08 6.89 -0.23
N ASP A 289 -24.15 6.61 0.52
CA ASP A 289 -24.41 7.25 1.81
C ASP A 289 -23.34 6.86 2.85
N LYS A 290 -22.83 5.62 2.76
CA LYS A 290 -21.77 5.09 3.63
C LYS A 290 -20.37 5.47 3.16
N ASN A 291 -20.14 5.42 1.84
CA ASN A 291 -18.90 5.84 1.20
C ASN A 291 -19.18 6.71 -0.04
N PRO A 292 -19.16 8.04 0.11
CA PRO A 292 -19.40 8.97 -1.01
C PRO A 292 -18.35 8.91 -2.12
N LEU A 293 -17.24 8.20 -1.93
CA LEU A 293 -16.16 8.01 -2.90
C LEU A 293 -16.20 6.64 -3.60
N ASN A 294 -17.25 5.85 -3.38
CA ASN A 294 -17.41 4.54 -4.03
C ASN A 294 -17.69 4.68 -5.54
N ILE A 295 -16.62 4.62 -6.33
CA ILE A 295 -16.65 4.77 -7.80
C ILE A 295 -17.56 3.73 -8.46
N ASP A 296 -17.51 2.48 -8.00
CA ASP A 296 -18.31 1.39 -8.54
C ASP A 296 -19.81 1.62 -8.32
N ALA A 297 -20.19 2.20 -7.17
CA ALA A 297 -21.59 2.50 -6.87
C ALA A 297 -22.13 3.60 -7.79
N TYR A 298 -21.34 4.64 -8.09
CA TYR A 298 -21.74 5.64 -9.09
C TYR A 298 -21.91 5.04 -10.48
N TYR A 299 -20.98 4.21 -10.97
CA TYR A 299 -21.14 3.55 -12.28
C TYR A 299 -22.36 2.62 -12.31
N GLY A 300 -22.56 1.85 -11.25
CA GLY A 300 -23.71 0.95 -11.12
C GLY A 300 -25.03 1.71 -11.13
N ARG A 301 -25.11 2.81 -10.37
CA ARG A 301 -26.31 3.64 -10.27
C ARG A 301 -26.60 4.39 -11.56
N ALA A 302 -25.58 4.98 -12.19
CA ALA A 302 -25.69 5.58 -13.51
C ALA A 302 -26.22 4.56 -14.54
N SER A 303 -25.70 3.34 -14.52
CA SER A 303 -26.16 2.25 -15.40
C SER A 303 -27.62 1.88 -15.16
N ALA A 304 -28.05 1.79 -13.90
CA ALA A 304 -29.44 1.51 -13.54
C ALA A 304 -30.38 2.65 -13.98
N TYR A 305 -29.99 3.91 -13.80
CA TYR A 305 -30.74 5.07 -14.30
C TYR A 305 -30.84 5.07 -15.84
N ALA A 306 -29.75 4.73 -16.54
CA ALA A 306 -29.74 4.60 -17.99
C ALA A 306 -30.75 3.53 -18.48
N MET A 307 -30.80 2.38 -17.80
CA MET A 307 -31.77 1.30 -18.11
C MET A 307 -33.21 1.74 -17.85
N LYS A 308 -33.45 2.60 -16.86
CA LYS A 308 -34.74 3.23 -16.60
C LYS A 308 -35.06 4.42 -17.52
N LYS A 309 -34.14 4.79 -18.43
CA LYS A 309 -34.22 5.98 -19.28
C LYS A 309 -34.30 7.30 -18.49
N ASP A 310 -33.85 7.31 -17.24
CA ASP A 310 -33.69 8.53 -16.46
C ASP A 310 -32.34 9.18 -16.77
N THR A 311 -32.29 9.86 -17.92
CA THR A 311 -31.06 10.49 -18.41
C THR A 311 -30.56 11.58 -17.45
N LYS A 312 -31.45 12.30 -16.76
CA LYS A 312 -31.06 13.36 -15.83
C LYS A 312 -30.24 12.77 -14.68
N LYS A 313 -30.78 11.75 -14.00
CA LYS A 313 -30.09 11.11 -12.86
C LYS A 313 -28.82 10.37 -13.26
N MET A 314 -28.83 9.70 -14.42
CA MET A 314 -27.61 9.12 -14.99
C MET A 314 -26.53 10.19 -15.18
N CYS A 315 -26.87 11.36 -15.75
CA CYS A 315 -25.92 12.44 -15.99
C CYS A 315 -25.39 13.10 -14.72
N GLU A 316 -26.20 13.15 -13.65
CA GLU A 316 -25.74 13.57 -12.31
C GLU A 316 -24.61 12.64 -11.82
N ASP A 317 -24.82 11.31 -11.85
CA ASP A 317 -23.80 10.33 -11.43
C ASP A 317 -22.55 10.35 -12.33
N LEU A 318 -22.72 10.49 -13.65
CA LEU A 318 -21.59 10.62 -14.58
C LEU A 318 -20.79 11.92 -14.36
N LEU A 319 -21.47 13.01 -13.97
CA LEU A 319 -20.79 14.26 -13.62
C LEU A 319 -19.95 14.10 -12.35
N HIS A 320 -20.48 13.38 -11.35
CA HIS A 320 -19.70 13.04 -10.16
C HIS A 320 -18.44 12.24 -10.54
N LEU A 321 -18.56 11.21 -11.36
CA LEU A 321 -17.40 10.42 -11.81
C LEU A 321 -16.37 11.27 -12.57
N LYS A 322 -16.82 12.20 -13.42
CA LYS A 322 -15.96 13.17 -14.09
C LYS A 322 -15.23 14.08 -13.09
N ASN A 323 -15.93 14.59 -12.09
CA ASN A 323 -15.34 15.43 -11.04
C ASN A 323 -14.35 14.65 -10.17
N LEU A 324 -14.56 13.34 -10.00
CA LEU A 324 -13.63 12.39 -9.37
C LEU A 324 -12.51 11.92 -10.31
N GLN A 325 -12.37 12.56 -11.47
CA GLN A 325 -11.32 12.32 -12.47
C GLN A 325 -11.29 10.88 -13.00
N GLN A 326 -12.43 10.20 -13.03
CA GLN A 326 -12.54 8.88 -13.61
C GLN A 326 -12.59 9.00 -15.14
N ALA A 327 -11.62 8.41 -15.84
CA ALA A 327 -11.45 8.55 -17.28
C ALA A 327 -12.68 8.07 -18.06
N LYS A 328 -13.15 6.85 -17.77
CA LYS A 328 -14.37 6.29 -18.36
C LYS A 328 -15.63 7.10 -18.02
N GLY A 329 -15.74 7.61 -16.79
CA GLY A 329 -16.86 8.46 -16.36
C GLY A 329 -16.91 9.77 -17.15
N THR A 330 -15.74 10.37 -17.37
CA THR A 330 -15.57 11.57 -18.20
C THR A 330 -15.98 11.31 -19.66
N GLU A 331 -15.54 10.19 -20.23
CA GLU A 331 -15.92 9.77 -21.59
C GLU A 331 -17.45 9.63 -21.71
N LEU A 332 -18.08 8.89 -20.79
CA LEU A 332 -19.52 8.66 -20.78
C LEU A 332 -20.30 9.96 -20.61
N TRP A 333 -19.87 10.85 -19.70
CA TRP A 333 -20.52 12.14 -19.50
C TRP A 333 -20.46 13.01 -20.77
N ASN A 334 -19.27 13.13 -21.38
CA ASN A 334 -19.09 13.90 -22.61
C ASN A 334 -19.95 13.33 -23.76
N LYS A 335 -20.13 12.01 -23.81
CA LYS A 335 -20.91 11.34 -24.86
C LYS A 335 -22.42 11.50 -24.70
N PHE A 336 -22.94 11.40 -23.48
CA PHE A 336 -24.38 11.29 -23.23
C PHE A 336 -25.03 12.53 -22.61
N CYS A 337 -24.24 13.39 -21.96
CA CYS A 337 -24.75 14.47 -21.09
C CYS A 337 -24.31 15.86 -21.51
N ASN A 338 -23.22 15.98 -22.26
CA ASN A 338 -22.73 17.24 -22.81
C ASN A 338 -23.52 17.56 -24.09
N LYS A 339 -24.59 18.35 -23.96
CA LYS A 339 -25.38 18.88 -25.08
C LYS A 339 -25.47 20.39 -25.02
#